data_AF-A0A2N8S392-F1
#
_entry.id   AF-A0A2N8S392-F1
#
_cell.length_a   1.000
_cell.length_b   1.000
_cell.length_c   1.000
_cell.angle_alpha   90.00
_cell.angle_beta   90.00
_cell.angle_gamma   90.00
#
_symmetry.space_group_name_H-M   'P 1'
#
loop_
_entity.id
_entity.type
_entity.pdbx_description
1 polymer ?
#
loop_
_entity_poly.entity_id
_entity_poly.type
_entity_poly.pdbx_seq_one_letter_code
_entity_poly.pdbx_strand_id
1 'polypeptide(L)'
;MTQELLSREFDRRYFLNTLSYPHPRHGLLLGRFAAISTLTLGLLLLLAGALALLVWLISQGYAQATPVALGHHYLVTIGFIGLDLLVLTAVATLLAVVASTPSFVLIGTFGFMLVARSFGAIVELLTRNTAVVGDAESYRSGVSLLSYLLPDLGALDVRMVALYGKLELLPADWPWLVLSSLTYMVGLLALAVWALNRKRFA
;
A
#
# COMPACT_ATOMS: atom_id res chain seq x y z
N MET A 1 9.49 -7.17 -8.59
CA MET A 1 10.28 -5.91 -8.52
C MET A 1 10.88 -5.70 -7.13
N THR A 2 10.08 -5.53 -6.07
CA THR A 2 10.58 -5.40 -4.67
C THR A 2 11.42 -6.61 -4.24
N GLN A 3 10.93 -7.82 -4.49
CA GLN A 3 11.66 -9.05 -4.21
C GLN A 3 13.03 -9.05 -4.90
N GLU A 4 13.10 -8.78 -6.20
CA GLU A 4 14.34 -8.95 -6.98
C GLU A 4 15.42 -7.91 -6.65
N LEU A 5 15.02 -6.69 -6.27
CA LEU A 5 15.92 -5.62 -5.82
C LEU A 5 16.40 -5.79 -4.37
N LEU A 6 15.57 -6.34 -3.48
CA LEU A 6 15.94 -6.57 -2.08
C LEU A 6 16.63 -7.94 -1.89
N SER A 7 16.16 -9.00 -2.54
CA SER A 7 16.63 -10.37 -2.33
C SER A 7 17.99 -10.67 -2.92
N ARG A 8 18.27 -10.18 -4.14
CA ARG A 8 19.52 -10.52 -4.84
C ARG A 8 20.76 -9.99 -4.14
N GLU A 9 20.63 -8.94 -3.34
CA GLU A 9 21.74 -8.37 -2.56
C GLU A 9 22.05 -9.14 -1.28
N PHE A 10 21.07 -9.83 -0.70
CA PHE A 10 21.27 -10.71 0.45
C PHE A 10 21.77 -12.10 0.02
N ASP A 11 21.40 -12.57 -1.18
CA ASP A 11 21.81 -13.88 -1.71
C ASP A 11 23.25 -13.91 -2.26
N ARG A 12 23.68 -12.84 -2.94
CA ARG A 12 25.07 -12.74 -3.43
C ARG A 12 25.85 -11.87 -2.47
N ARG A 13 27.02 -12.34 -2.02
CA ARG A 13 28.02 -11.72 -1.12
C ARG A 13 28.44 -10.24 -1.42
N TYR A 14 27.73 -9.49 -2.25
CA TYR A 14 27.87 -8.04 -2.48
C TYR A 14 27.68 -7.20 -1.20
N PHE A 15 27.07 -7.75 -0.15
CA PHE A 15 27.02 -7.11 1.16
C PHE A 15 28.41 -6.72 1.69
N LEU A 16 29.45 -7.51 1.37
CA LEU A 16 30.83 -7.25 1.79
C LEU A 16 31.45 -6.05 1.05
N ASN A 17 31.10 -5.81 -0.21
CA ASN A 17 31.66 -4.70 -0.99
C ASN A 17 30.99 -3.36 -0.63
N THR A 18 29.70 -3.37 -0.31
CA THR A 18 28.95 -2.18 0.09
C THR A 18 29.21 -1.76 1.54
N LEU A 19 29.49 -2.71 2.45
CA LEU A 19 29.92 -2.42 3.82
C LEU A 19 31.40 -2.03 3.95
N SER A 20 32.20 -2.18 2.89
CA SER A 20 33.59 -1.71 2.88
C SER A 20 33.69 -0.17 2.89
N TYR A 21 32.60 0.53 2.53
CA TYR A 21 32.48 1.97 2.63
C TYR A 21 31.67 2.37 3.88
N PRO A 22 32.08 3.42 4.61
CA PRO A 22 31.40 3.89 5.81
C PRO A 22 30.12 4.66 5.44
N HIS A 23 29.14 3.98 4.85
CA HIS A 23 27.83 4.55 4.63
C HIS A 23 26.90 4.27 5.81
N PRO A 24 26.11 5.27 6.24
CA PRO A 24 25.10 5.05 7.26
C PRO A 24 24.07 4.02 6.79
N ARG A 25 23.84 2.97 7.58
CA ARG A 25 22.92 1.86 7.27
C ARG A 25 21.49 2.32 6.95
N HIS A 26 21.04 3.41 7.57
CA HIS A 26 19.73 4.00 7.31
C HIS A 26 19.62 4.61 5.91
N GLY A 27 20.69 5.22 5.38
CA GLY A 27 20.69 5.84 4.05
C GLY A 27 20.54 4.82 2.92
N LEU A 28 21.10 3.62 3.10
CA LEU A 28 20.96 2.53 2.13
C LEU A 28 19.51 2.01 2.06
N LEU A 29 18.87 1.81 3.22
CA LEU A 29 17.47 1.35 3.26
C LEU A 29 16.53 2.41 2.71
N LEU A 30 16.66 3.66 3.18
CA LEU A 30 15.79 4.76 2.75
C LEU A 30 15.99 5.09 1.27
N GLY A 31 17.23 5.04 0.76
CA GLY A 31 17.51 5.20 -0.66
C GLY A 31 16.85 4.11 -1.53
N ARG A 32 16.85 2.86 -1.07
CA ARG A 32 16.16 1.76 -1.76
C ARG A 32 14.65 1.90 -1.71
N PHE A 33 14.10 2.24 -0.55
CA PHE A 33 12.68 2.53 -0.41
C PHE A 33 12.26 3.65 -1.36
N ALA A 34 13.04 4.74 -1.43
CA ALA A 34 12.81 5.85 -2.34
C ALA A 34 12.87 5.40 -3.81
N ALA A 35 13.88 4.62 -4.22
CA ALA A 35 14.01 4.12 -5.59
C ALA A 35 12.85 3.20 -6.00
N ILE A 36 12.42 2.30 -5.10
CA ILE A 36 11.26 1.43 -5.33
C ILE A 36 10.00 2.29 -5.44
N SER A 37 9.81 3.23 -4.50
CA SER A 37 8.64 4.11 -4.44
C SER A 37 8.53 4.98 -5.70
N THR A 38 9.63 5.59 -6.16
CA THR A 38 9.63 6.41 -7.38
C THR A 38 9.33 5.57 -8.62
N LEU A 39 9.88 4.35 -8.71
CA LEU A 39 9.57 3.43 -9.81
C LEU A 39 8.09 3.01 -9.79
N THR A 40 7.55 2.65 -8.63
CA THR A 40 6.14 2.24 -8.51
C THR A 40 5.18 3.39 -8.78
N LEU A 41 5.47 4.59 -8.27
CA LEU A 41 4.65 5.78 -8.52
C LEU A 41 4.78 6.25 -9.97
N GLY A 42 5.97 6.18 -10.57
CA GLY A 42 6.17 6.47 -11.99
C GLY A 42 5.38 5.53 -12.89
N LEU A 43 5.39 4.23 -12.58
CA LEU A 43 4.58 3.24 -13.30
C LEU A 43 3.08 3.48 -13.11
N LEU A 44 2.63 3.83 -11.89
CA LEU A 44 1.25 4.22 -11.62
C LEU A 44 0.83 5.40 -12.51
N LEU A 45 1.64 6.46 -12.56
CA LEU A 45 1.35 7.65 -13.37
C LEU A 45 1.33 7.33 -14.86
N LEU A 46 2.23 6.48 -15.34
CA LEU A 46 2.25 6.04 -16.74
C LEU A 46 0.98 5.26 -17.09
N LEU A 47 0.59 4.28 -16.27
CA LEU A 47 -0.63 3.50 -16.47
C LEU A 47 -1.89 4.36 -16.35
N ALA A 48 -1.91 5.31 -15.42
CA ALA A 48 -2.98 6.27 -15.27
C ALA A 48 -3.10 7.19 -16.49
N GLY A 49 -1.98 7.72 -16.99
CA GLY A 49 -1.95 8.53 -18.21
C GLY A 49 -2.43 7.75 -19.43
N ALA A 50 -2.00 6.49 -19.58
CA ALA A 50 -2.46 5.62 -20.66
C ALA A 50 -3.97 5.34 -20.57
N LEU A 51 -4.50 5.11 -19.37
CA LEU A 51 -5.94 4.93 -19.14
C LEU A 51 -6.72 6.21 -19.48
N ALA A 52 -6.26 7.38 -19.01
CA ALA A 52 -6.90 8.65 -19.29
C ALA A 52 -6.91 8.97 -20.80
N LEU A 53 -5.81 8.70 -21.50
CA LEU A 53 -5.74 8.84 -22.96
C LEU A 53 -6.74 7.92 -23.67
N LEU A 54 -6.83 6.67 -23.24
CA LEU A 54 -7.78 5.70 -23.80
C LEU A 54 -9.23 6.14 -23.59
N VAL A 55 -9.58 6.58 -22.36
CA VAL A 55 -10.93 7.10 -22.07
C VAL A 55 -11.23 8.33 -22.93
N TRP A 56 -10.27 9.24 -23.07
CA TRP A 56 -10.42 10.43 -23.92
C TRP A 56 -10.66 10.06 -25.39
N LEU A 57 -9.89 9.13 -25.96
CA LEU A 57 -10.08 8.65 -27.33
C LEU A 57 -11.46 8.02 -27.53
N ILE A 58 -11.92 7.19 -26.60
CA ILE A 58 -13.23 6.52 -26.68
C ILE A 58 -14.37 7.53 -26.54
N SER A 59 -14.22 8.54 -25.69
CA SER A 59 -15.24 9.56 -25.44
C SER A 59 -15.57 10.41 -26.68
N GLN A 60 -14.69 10.45 -27.68
CA GLN A 60 -14.96 11.14 -28.95
C GLN A 60 -15.86 10.36 -29.90
N GLY A 61 -15.89 9.02 -29.79
CA GLY A 61 -16.65 8.15 -30.69
C GLY A 61 -18.02 7.72 -30.17
N TYR A 62 -18.25 7.78 -28.85
CA TYR A 62 -19.48 7.29 -28.22
C TYR A 62 -19.97 8.22 -27.11
N ALA A 63 -21.27 8.56 -27.16
CA ALA A 63 -21.94 9.23 -26.05
C ALA A 63 -22.06 8.25 -24.87
N GLN A 64 -21.28 8.49 -23.81
CA GLN A 64 -21.32 7.68 -22.59
C GLN A 64 -22.44 8.18 -21.68
N ALA A 65 -23.30 7.27 -21.21
CA ALA A 65 -24.35 7.59 -20.23
C ALA A 65 -23.78 8.03 -18.87
N THR A 66 -22.56 7.60 -18.54
CA THR A 66 -21.82 8.00 -17.34
C THR A 66 -20.36 8.33 -17.74
N PRO A 67 -20.07 9.59 -18.09
CA PRO A 67 -18.71 9.98 -18.46
C PRO A 67 -17.79 9.94 -17.24
N VAL A 68 -16.61 9.35 -17.41
CA VAL A 68 -15.58 9.29 -16.36
C VAL A 68 -15.03 10.69 -16.11
N ALA A 69 -14.96 11.10 -14.84
CA ALA A 69 -14.46 12.42 -14.47
C ALA A 69 -12.92 12.46 -14.49
N LEU A 70 -12.33 12.74 -15.66
CA LEU A 70 -10.87 12.82 -15.88
C LEU A 70 -10.17 14.05 -15.24
N GLY A 71 -10.92 14.93 -14.58
CA GLY A 71 -10.39 16.14 -13.93
C GLY A 71 -9.78 15.88 -12.55
N HIS A 72 -10.05 16.77 -11.60
CA HIS A 72 -9.53 16.68 -10.23
C HIS A 72 -9.90 15.37 -9.50
N HIS A 73 -11.10 14.82 -9.75
CA HIS A 73 -11.52 13.51 -9.22
C HIS A 73 -10.53 12.39 -9.56
N TYR A 74 -10.03 12.37 -10.79
CA TYR A 74 -9.07 11.37 -11.24
C TYR A 74 -7.73 11.50 -10.50
N LEU A 75 -7.22 12.73 -10.35
CA LEU A 75 -5.99 13.00 -9.59
C LEU A 75 -6.11 12.57 -8.12
N VAL A 76 -7.26 12.82 -7.49
CA VAL A 76 -7.53 12.36 -6.11
C VAL A 76 -7.45 10.83 -6.05
N THR A 77 -8.09 10.11 -6.97
CA THR A 77 -8.02 8.64 -6.96
C THR A 77 -6.60 8.11 -7.14
N ILE A 78 -5.81 8.72 -8.03
CA ILE A 78 -4.39 8.36 -8.22
C ILE A 78 -3.59 8.60 -6.94
N GLY A 79 -3.83 9.71 -6.25
CA GLY A 79 -3.14 10.04 -4.99
C GLY A 79 -3.38 9.00 -3.90
N PHE A 80 -4.63 8.56 -3.74
CA PHE A 80 -4.98 7.52 -2.77
C PHE A 80 -4.39 6.15 -3.12
N ILE A 81 -4.41 5.75 -4.40
CA ILE A 81 -3.74 4.53 -4.86
C ILE A 81 -2.22 4.64 -4.64
N GLY A 82 -1.63 5.81 -4.87
CA GLY A 82 -0.22 6.07 -4.59
C GLY A 82 0.12 5.88 -3.11
N LEU A 83 -0.71 6.39 -2.21
CA LEU A 83 -0.54 6.20 -0.76
C LEU A 83 -0.64 4.72 -0.35
N ASP A 84 -1.61 3.98 -0.90
CA ASP A 84 -1.74 2.54 -0.70
C ASP A 84 -0.45 1.79 -1.11
N LEU A 85 0.08 2.07 -2.30
CA LEU A 85 1.34 1.49 -2.78
C LEU A 85 2.54 1.85 -1.89
N LEU A 86 2.59 3.07 -1.35
CA LEU A 86 3.65 3.49 -0.42
C LEU A 86 3.60 2.73 0.91
N VAL A 87 2.39 2.47 1.44
CA VAL A 87 2.22 1.67 2.66
C VAL A 87 2.65 0.23 2.41
N LEU A 88 2.23 -0.37 1.28
CA LEU A 88 2.62 -1.74 0.92
C LEU A 88 4.14 -1.87 0.69
N THR A 89 4.79 -0.87 0.09
CA THR A 89 6.25 -0.87 -0.08
C THR A 89 6.98 -0.71 1.26
N ALA A 90 6.43 0.05 2.22
CA ALA A 90 6.98 0.13 3.57
C ALA A 90 6.89 -1.21 4.32
N VAL A 91 5.76 -1.90 4.22
CA VAL A 91 5.60 -3.27 4.77
C VAL A 91 6.60 -4.24 4.13
N ALA A 92 6.68 -4.25 2.80
CA ALA A 92 7.63 -5.09 2.08
C ALA A 92 9.08 -4.81 2.50
N THR A 93 9.42 -3.55 2.75
CA THR A 93 10.75 -3.15 3.22
C THR A 93 11.03 -3.66 4.63
N LEU A 94 10.08 -3.54 5.56
CA LEU A 94 10.21 -4.10 6.91
C LEU A 94 10.40 -5.63 6.85
N LEU A 95 9.55 -6.33 6.09
CA LEU A 95 9.64 -7.78 5.94
C LEU A 95 10.95 -8.20 5.29
N ALA A 96 11.48 -7.45 4.33
CA ALA A 96 12.76 -7.73 3.71
C ALA A 96 13.95 -7.55 4.66
N VAL A 97 13.84 -6.66 5.65
CA VAL A 97 14.87 -6.53 6.69
C VAL A 97 14.78 -7.66 7.71
N VAL A 98 13.58 -8.02 8.13
CA VAL A 98 13.35 -9.01 9.19
C VAL A 98 13.55 -10.43 8.68
N ALA A 99 13.06 -10.75 7.50
CA ALA A 99 13.10 -12.10 6.95
C ALA A 99 14.43 -12.38 6.23
N SER A 100 14.92 -13.60 6.36
CA SER A 100 16.10 -14.07 5.63
C SER A 100 15.76 -14.68 4.28
N THR A 101 14.48 -14.97 4.01
CA THR A 101 14.02 -15.61 2.76
C THR A 101 13.19 -14.66 1.90
N PRO A 102 13.50 -14.55 0.59
CA PRO A 102 12.78 -13.66 -0.32
C PRO A 102 11.29 -14.00 -0.48
N SER A 103 10.96 -15.29 -0.43
CA SER A 103 9.58 -15.78 -0.57
C SER A 103 8.68 -15.29 0.57
N PHE A 104 9.23 -15.11 1.78
CA PHE A 104 8.47 -14.59 2.91
C PHE A 104 8.06 -13.13 2.71
N VAL A 105 8.92 -12.31 2.09
CA VAL A 105 8.60 -10.92 1.76
C VAL A 105 7.41 -10.86 0.82
N LEU A 106 7.41 -11.69 -0.23
CA LEU A 106 6.28 -11.77 -1.16
C LEU A 106 5.00 -12.21 -0.46
N ILE A 107 5.01 -13.41 0.12
CA ILE A 107 3.82 -14.02 0.72
C ILE A 107 3.29 -13.14 1.85
N GLY A 108 4.18 -12.59 2.68
CA GLY A 108 3.82 -11.69 3.77
C GLY A 108 3.21 -10.38 3.29
N THR A 109 3.78 -9.75 2.26
CA THR A 109 3.22 -8.51 1.69
C THR A 109 1.87 -8.77 1.02
N PHE A 110 1.73 -9.88 0.27
CA PHE A 110 0.45 -10.27 -0.34
C PHE A 110 -0.61 -10.61 0.70
N GLY A 111 -0.25 -11.38 1.73
CA GLY A 111 -1.15 -11.71 2.84
C GLY A 111 -1.58 -10.45 3.59
N PHE A 112 -0.65 -9.54 3.86
CA PHE A 112 -0.94 -8.24 4.46
C PHE A 112 -1.92 -7.44 3.59
N MET A 113 -1.65 -7.31 2.29
CA MET A 113 -2.52 -6.60 1.34
C MET A 113 -3.94 -7.18 1.34
N LEU A 114 -4.08 -8.50 1.32
CA LEU A 114 -5.38 -9.17 1.29
C LEU A 114 -6.15 -8.93 2.59
N VAL A 115 -5.51 -9.06 3.75
CA VAL A 115 -6.14 -8.81 5.05
C VAL A 115 -6.51 -7.34 5.18
N ALA A 116 -5.56 -6.43 4.99
CA ALA A 116 -5.74 -4.98 5.15
C ALA A 116 -6.80 -4.37 4.21
N ARG A 117 -7.10 -5.03 3.08
CA ARG A 117 -8.14 -4.59 2.14
C ARG A 117 -9.51 -5.23 2.40
N SER A 118 -9.54 -6.43 2.99
CA SER A 118 -10.79 -7.19 3.17
C SER A 118 -11.45 -6.95 4.53
N PHE A 119 -10.67 -6.65 5.58
CA PHE A 119 -11.22 -6.61 6.94
C PHE A 119 -12.31 -5.53 7.11
N GLY A 120 -12.14 -4.34 6.52
CA GLY A 120 -13.12 -3.25 6.62
C GLY A 120 -14.49 -3.65 6.08
N ALA A 121 -14.52 -4.24 4.88
CA ALA A 121 -15.75 -4.76 4.28
C ALA A 121 -16.39 -5.89 5.12
N ILE A 122 -15.57 -6.76 5.72
CA ILE A 122 -16.05 -7.83 6.60
C ILE A 122 -16.70 -7.24 7.87
N VAL A 123 -16.08 -6.24 8.51
CA VAL A 123 -16.65 -5.55 9.67
C VAL A 123 -17.98 -4.89 9.33
N GLU A 124 -18.05 -4.19 8.19
CA GLU A 124 -19.27 -3.53 7.75
C GLU A 124 -20.40 -4.54 7.51
N LEU A 125 -20.11 -5.66 6.85
CA LEU A 125 -21.07 -6.73 6.61
C LEU A 125 -21.59 -7.35 7.91
N LEU A 126 -20.71 -7.63 8.88
CA LEU A 126 -21.08 -8.16 10.20
C LEU A 126 -21.85 -7.16 11.06
N THR A 127 -21.69 -5.87 10.78
CA THR A 127 -22.46 -4.81 11.46
C THR A 127 -23.85 -4.70 10.88
N ARG A 128 -23.99 -4.83 9.54
CA ARG A 128 -25.29 -4.75 8.85
C ARG A 128 -26.08 -6.06 8.92
N ASN A 129 -25.43 -7.22 9.00
CA ASN A 129 -26.09 -8.52 8.97
C ASN A 129 -25.40 -9.52 9.92
N THR A 130 -25.89 -9.59 11.15
CA THR A 130 -25.35 -10.47 12.21
C THR A 130 -25.69 -11.95 11.99
N ALA A 131 -26.62 -12.29 11.10
CA ALA A 131 -27.04 -13.67 10.84
C ALA A 131 -26.04 -14.48 10.00
N VAL A 132 -24.99 -13.85 9.46
CA VAL A 132 -23.98 -14.49 8.60
C VAL A 132 -23.00 -15.37 9.42
N VAL A 133 -22.88 -15.14 10.72
CA VAL A 133 -21.95 -15.87 11.62
C VAL A 133 -22.68 -16.25 12.91
N GLY A 134 -22.47 -17.48 13.39
CA GLY A 134 -23.14 -18.00 14.60
C GLY A 134 -22.84 -17.24 15.89
N ASP A 135 -21.68 -16.58 15.98
CA ASP A 135 -21.29 -15.71 17.11
C ASP A 135 -20.65 -14.40 16.59
N ALA A 136 -21.52 -13.50 16.11
CA ALA A 136 -21.11 -12.24 15.50
C ALA A 136 -20.41 -11.27 16.47
N GLU A 137 -20.64 -11.38 17.77
CA GLU A 137 -20.09 -10.46 18.78
C GLU A 137 -18.63 -10.79 19.11
N SER A 138 -18.31 -12.07 19.31
CA SER A 138 -16.92 -12.54 19.42
C SER A 138 -16.11 -12.25 18.17
N TYR A 139 -16.70 -12.45 16.98
CA TYR A 139 -16.02 -12.17 15.71
C TYR A 139 -15.78 -10.67 15.52
N ARG A 140 -16.75 -9.82 15.89
CA ARG A 140 -16.62 -8.36 15.85
C ARG A 140 -15.51 -7.87 16.78
N SER A 141 -15.40 -8.41 18.00
CA SER A 141 -14.35 -8.06 18.94
C SER A 141 -12.95 -8.39 18.37
N GLY A 142 -12.78 -9.58 17.79
CA GLY A 142 -11.52 -9.99 17.17
C GLY A 142 -11.11 -9.11 15.98
N VAL A 143 -12.05 -8.78 15.09
CA VAL A 143 -11.75 -7.93 13.92
C VAL A 143 -11.61 -6.45 14.30
N SER A 144 -12.30 -6.00 15.35
CA SER A 144 -12.11 -4.67 15.94
C SER A 144 -10.66 -4.47 16.41
N LEU A 145 -10.01 -5.48 16.99
CA LEU A 145 -8.59 -5.39 17.34
C LEU A 145 -7.68 -5.19 16.12
N LEU A 146 -8.02 -5.79 14.98
CA LEU A 146 -7.28 -5.58 13.72
C LEU A 146 -7.37 -4.13 13.24
N SER A 147 -8.49 -3.43 13.48
CA SER A 147 -8.63 -2.02 13.09
C SER A 147 -7.68 -1.07 13.84
N TYR A 148 -7.18 -1.47 15.01
CA TYR A 148 -6.15 -0.73 15.74
C TYR A 148 -4.73 -1.03 15.25
N LEU A 149 -4.51 -2.21 14.65
CA LEU A 149 -3.18 -2.69 14.26
C LEU A 149 -2.87 -2.42 12.79
N LEU A 150 -3.89 -2.47 11.94
CA LEU A 150 -3.76 -2.39 10.48
C LEU A 150 -4.50 -1.15 9.97
N PRO A 151 -3.88 -0.36 9.07
CA PRO A 151 -4.61 0.68 8.36
C PRO A 151 -5.63 0.02 7.43
N ASP A 152 -6.82 0.62 7.33
CA ASP A 152 -7.84 0.19 6.37
C ASP A 152 -7.45 0.62 4.95
N LEU A 153 -6.78 -0.28 4.23
CA LEU A 153 -6.41 -0.04 2.84
C LEU A 153 -7.62 -0.16 1.90
N GLY A 154 -8.69 -0.83 2.35
CA GLY A 154 -9.95 -0.88 1.61
C GLY A 154 -10.60 0.49 1.50
N ALA A 155 -10.56 1.28 2.58
CA ALA A 155 -11.06 2.65 2.61
C ALA A 155 -10.28 3.62 1.69
N LEU A 156 -9.03 3.30 1.33
CA LEU A 156 -8.27 4.07 0.36
C LEU A 156 -8.73 3.84 -1.09
N ASP A 157 -9.55 2.82 -1.36
CA ASP A 157 -10.06 2.52 -2.70
C ASP A 157 -11.22 3.46 -3.10
N VAL A 158 -10.87 4.69 -3.46
CA VAL A 158 -11.83 5.76 -3.81
C VAL A 158 -12.17 5.80 -5.30
N ARG A 159 -12.01 4.69 -6.04
CA ARG A 159 -12.22 4.64 -7.51
C ARG A 159 -13.61 5.10 -7.94
N MET A 160 -14.62 4.95 -7.09
CA MET A 160 -15.99 5.43 -7.35
C MET A 160 -16.06 6.95 -7.56
N VAL A 161 -15.15 7.73 -6.94
CA VAL A 161 -15.08 9.18 -7.10
C VAL A 161 -14.75 9.57 -8.54
N ALA A 162 -13.78 8.90 -9.18
CA ALA A 162 -13.45 9.13 -10.58
C ALA A 162 -14.54 8.61 -11.54
N LEU A 163 -15.20 7.51 -11.17
CA LEU A 163 -16.24 6.89 -12.00
C LEU A 163 -17.52 7.73 -12.08
N TYR A 164 -17.95 8.30 -10.94
CA TYR A 164 -19.20 9.06 -10.86
C TYR A 164 -19.00 10.57 -10.80
N GLY A 165 -17.76 11.06 -10.66
CA GLY A 165 -17.46 12.49 -10.61
C GLY A 165 -18.08 13.20 -9.40
N LYS A 166 -18.29 12.48 -8.30
CA LYS A 166 -18.86 13.01 -7.05
C LYS A 166 -17.84 12.90 -5.93
N LEU A 167 -17.38 14.06 -5.45
CA LEU A 167 -16.51 14.12 -4.26
C LEU A 167 -17.22 13.69 -2.97
N GLU A 168 -18.55 13.73 -2.93
CA GLU A 168 -19.36 13.21 -1.80
C GLU A 168 -19.17 11.70 -1.56
N LEU A 169 -18.66 10.96 -2.56
CA LEU A 169 -18.32 9.55 -2.44
C LEU A 169 -16.96 9.31 -1.77
N LEU A 170 -16.20 10.36 -1.42
CA LEU A 170 -15.05 10.18 -0.54
C LEU A 170 -15.51 9.75 0.86
N PRO A 171 -14.73 8.91 1.55
CA PRO A 171 -14.94 8.66 2.97
C PRO A 171 -15.01 9.98 3.75
N ALA A 172 -15.98 10.13 4.65
CA ALA A 172 -16.13 11.35 5.47
C ALA A 172 -14.84 11.67 6.26
N ASP A 173 -14.15 10.63 6.73
CA ASP A 173 -12.93 10.72 7.53
C ASP A 173 -11.65 10.62 6.70
N TRP A 174 -11.70 10.95 5.40
CA TRP A 174 -10.53 10.83 4.51
C TRP A 174 -9.26 11.54 5.01
N PRO A 175 -9.28 12.70 5.70
CA PRO A 175 -8.05 13.33 6.18
C PRO A 175 -7.38 12.48 7.28
N TRP A 176 -8.20 11.88 8.15
CA TRP A 176 -7.73 11.00 9.21
C TRP A 176 -7.18 9.69 8.64
N LEU A 177 -7.83 9.15 7.61
CA LEU A 177 -7.35 7.99 6.88
C LEU A 177 -5.96 8.25 6.27
N VAL A 178 -5.78 9.37 5.57
CA VAL A 178 -4.47 9.74 5.00
C VAL A 178 -3.41 9.92 6.10
N LEU A 179 -3.74 10.62 7.18
CA LEU A 179 -2.82 10.87 8.28
C LEU A 179 -2.39 9.57 8.99
N SER A 180 -3.35 8.68 9.27
CA SER A 180 -3.10 7.38 9.90
C SER A 180 -2.25 6.47 9.00
N SER A 181 -2.54 6.40 7.69
CA SER A 181 -1.72 5.64 6.74
C SER A 181 -0.29 6.17 6.63
N LEU A 182 -0.11 7.50 6.59
CA LEU A 182 1.21 8.12 6.59
C LEU A 182 1.98 7.84 7.89
N THR A 183 1.31 7.97 9.03
CA THR A 183 1.90 7.69 10.35
C THR A 183 2.31 6.23 10.45
N TYR A 184 1.47 5.32 9.97
CA TYR A 184 1.76 3.89 9.91
C TYR A 184 2.95 3.58 9.01
N MET A 185 3.00 4.17 7.80
CA MET A 185 4.13 4.05 6.87
C MET A 185 5.44 4.50 7.53
N VAL A 186 5.45 5.68 8.16
CA VAL A 186 6.65 6.20 8.85
C VAL A 186 7.04 5.30 10.02
N GLY A 187 6.07 4.79 10.79
CA GLY A 187 6.30 3.83 11.87
C GLY A 187 6.94 2.53 11.39
N LEU A 188 6.45 1.97 10.28
CA LEU A 188 7.03 0.77 9.66
C LEU A 188 8.46 1.00 9.17
N LEU A 189 8.74 2.15 8.55
CA LEU A 189 10.08 2.50 8.11
C LEU A 189 11.03 2.70 9.30
N ALA A 190 10.57 3.35 10.38
CA ALA A 190 11.35 3.50 11.61
C ALA A 190 11.67 2.14 12.24
N LEU A 191 10.69 1.23 12.30
CA LEU A 191 10.90 -0.16 12.75
C LEU A 191 11.87 -0.92 11.85
N ALA A 192 11.80 -0.74 10.53
CA ALA A 192 12.71 -1.37 9.58
C ALA A 192 14.15 -0.89 9.78
N VAL A 193 14.35 0.42 9.98
CA VAL A 193 15.67 1.00 10.29
C VAL A 193 16.18 0.48 11.63
N TRP A 194 15.32 0.41 12.65
CA TRP A 194 15.69 -0.13 13.96
C TRP A 194 16.08 -1.61 13.90
N ALA A 195 15.31 -2.43 13.17
CA ALA A 195 15.60 -3.85 12.96
C ALA A 195 16.94 -4.03 12.22
N LEU A 196 17.21 -3.21 11.19
CA LEU A 196 18.47 -3.23 10.45
C LEU A 196 19.68 -2.89 11.34
N ASN A 197 19.54 -1.91 12.23
CA ASN A 197 20.61 -1.51 13.15
C ASN A 197 20.96 -2.62 14.17
N ARG A 198 19.97 -3.41 14.58
CA ARG A 198 20.17 -4.53 15.52
C ARG A 198 20.65 -5.83 14.86
N LYS A 199 20.50 -5.96 13.53
CA LYS A 199 20.88 -7.17 12.80
C LYS A 199 22.40 -7.38 12.85
N ARG A 200 22.82 -8.48 13.49
CA ARG A 200 24.21 -8.94 13.48
C ARG A 200 24.42 -9.73 12.20
N PHE A 201 25.30 -9.25 11.33
CA PHE A 201 25.79 -10.00 10.17
C PHE A 201 26.94 -10.87 10.69
N ALA A 202 26.64 -12.15 10.94
CA ALA A 202 27.62 -13.17 11.34
C ALA A 202 27.97 -14.02 10.12
#